data_AF-A0A2N1RXN4-F1
#
_entry.id   AF-A0A2N1RXN4-F1
#
_cell.length_a   1.000
_cell.length_b   1.000
_cell.length_c   1.000
_cell.angle_alpha   90.00
_cell.angle_beta   90.00
_cell.angle_gamma   90.00
#
_symmetry.space_group_name_H-M   'P 1'
#
loop_
_entity.id
_entity.type
_entity.pdbx_description
1 polymer ?
#
loop_
_entity_poly.entity_id
_entity_poly.type
_entity_poly.pdbx_seq_one_letter_code
_entity_poly.pdbx_strand_id
1 'polypeptide(L)'
;MIRISRGIIKLARGQGSNLEDYRYYCIARHHYALRSGIFSLDEFCDLLHSEYEYASLHRKPGNDRTRFKQRLVKIIQKSMLFAELLDGRYKANSEKGLLSRYNKGHNKSMWYVLPDKKILTSKKEFFDFCVGSLLAGGRFQANKNIAEQCGVSVRRIQFATSRNSKNKTFIKRYNFLEDFSGTSKDVEKFRAILFNAHGISSPLPRKTKKGWVVRLNAPNTYRANLLCGVKGDRAQPLVVNVSKKEESWFIPAFETGKSKLVSDYSDEKRWIFNDNVYSTNRYIQDNSKFMS
;
A
#
# COMPACT_ATOMS: atom_id res chain seq x y z
N MET A 1 -4.42 17.11 -6.43
CA MET A 1 -4.29 15.66 -6.18
C MET A 1 -3.37 15.05 -7.22
N ILE A 2 -2.27 14.42 -6.80
CA ILE A 2 -1.32 13.78 -7.72
C ILE A 2 -1.70 12.31 -7.89
N ARG A 3 -1.69 11.84 -9.14
CA ARG A 3 -2.09 10.47 -9.50
C ARG A 3 -0.91 9.72 -10.11
N ILE A 4 -0.76 8.46 -9.67
CA ILE A 4 0.22 7.51 -10.17
C ILE A 4 -0.51 6.43 -10.95
N SER A 5 -0.20 6.30 -12.23
CA SER A 5 -0.80 5.36 -13.17
C SER A 5 0.06 4.12 -13.30
N ARG A 6 -0.55 2.96 -13.01
CA ARG A 6 0.10 1.66 -13.18
C ARG A 6 0.47 1.40 -14.65
N GLY A 7 -0.35 1.87 -15.59
CA GLY A 7 -0.07 1.75 -17.02
C GLY A 7 1.22 2.48 -17.39
N ILE A 8 1.39 3.71 -16.88
CA ILE A 8 2.60 4.49 -17.12
C ILE A 8 3.82 3.90 -16.41
N ILE A 9 3.68 3.33 -15.21
CA ILE A 9 4.78 2.60 -14.56
C ILE A 9 5.26 1.46 -15.45
N LYS A 10 4.33 0.61 -15.93
CA LYS A 10 4.68 -0.52 -16.82
C LYS A 10 5.35 -0.05 -18.10
N LEU A 11 4.81 1.02 -18.70
CA LEU A 11 5.35 1.65 -19.90
C LEU A 11 6.80 2.11 -19.68
N ALA A 12 7.04 2.96 -18.68
CA ALA A 12 8.36 3.49 -18.36
C ALA A 12 9.36 2.35 -18.06
N ARG A 13 8.94 1.34 -17.29
CA ARG A 13 9.76 0.15 -17.02
C ARG A 13 10.09 -0.65 -18.27
N GLY A 14 9.14 -0.81 -19.19
CA GLY A 14 9.34 -1.52 -20.46
C GLY A 14 10.41 -0.87 -21.36
N GLN A 15 10.70 0.41 -21.16
CA GLN A 15 11.76 1.15 -21.85
C GLN A 15 13.06 1.24 -21.02
N GLY A 16 13.19 0.44 -19.96
CA GLY A 16 14.39 0.42 -19.11
C GLY A 16 14.51 1.57 -18.11
N SER A 17 13.47 2.39 -17.93
CA SER A 17 13.52 3.49 -16.95
C SER A 17 13.63 2.99 -15.50
N ASN A 18 14.43 3.68 -14.68
CA ASN A 18 14.48 3.52 -13.23
C ASN A 18 13.34 4.26 -12.47
N LEU A 19 12.33 4.74 -13.20
CA LEU A 19 11.16 5.52 -12.74
C LEU A 19 11.47 6.95 -12.27
N GLU A 20 12.69 7.44 -12.47
CA GLU A 20 13.03 8.82 -12.14
C GLU A 20 12.40 9.82 -13.11
N ASP A 21 12.39 9.51 -14.41
CA ASP A 21 11.64 10.26 -15.41
C ASP A 21 10.14 10.32 -15.07
N TYR A 22 9.58 9.21 -14.61
CA TYR A 22 8.18 9.12 -14.25
C TYR A 22 7.84 9.96 -13.00
N ARG A 23 8.77 10.05 -12.05
CA ARG A 23 8.67 10.94 -10.90
C ARG A 23 8.57 12.40 -11.35
N TYR A 24 9.49 12.85 -12.20
CA TYR A 24 9.45 14.20 -12.76
C TYR A 24 8.20 14.44 -13.60
N TYR A 25 7.75 13.44 -14.35
CA TYR A 25 6.53 13.51 -15.13
C TYR A 25 5.30 13.71 -14.25
N CYS A 26 5.20 13.03 -13.11
CA CYS A 26 4.10 13.21 -12.17
C CYS A 26 4.06 14.63 -11.58
N ILE A 27 5.23 15.20 -11.28
CA ILE A 27 5.37 16.59 -10.81
C ILE A 27 4.94 17.55 -11.92
N ALA A 28 5.54 17.47 -13.10
CA ALA A 28 5.27 18.37 -14.21
C ALA A 28 3.80 18.31 -14.65
N ARG A 29 3.24 17.10 -14.78
CA ARG A 29 1.84 16.89 -15.15
C ARG A 29 0.89 17.52 -14.13
N HIS A 30 1.21 17.47 -12.84
CA HIS A 30 0.35 18.03 -11.81
C HIS A 30 0.36 19.56 -11.84
N HIS A 31 1.55 20.16 -11.84
CA HIS A 31 1.71 21.62 -11.70
C HIS A 31 1.44 22.38 -12.98
N TYR A 32 1.74 21.80 -14.15
CA TYR A 32 1.51 22.44 -15.44
C TYR A 32 0.23 21.98 -16.14
N ALA A 33 -0.70 21.36 -15.41
CA ALA A 33 -1.95 20.85 -15.98
C ALA A 33 -2.75 21.94 -16.73
N LEU A 34 -2.80 23.15 -16.18
CA LEU A 34 -3.50 24.30 -16.78
C LEU A 34 -2.80 24.84 -18.05
N ARG A 35 -1.51 24.54 -18.23
CA ARG A 35 -0.71 24.94 -19.39
C ARG A 35 -0.46 23.77 -20.34
N SER A 36 -1.39 22.83 -20.43
CA SER A 36 -1.28 21.63 -21.27
C SER A 36 -0.02 20.77 -21.00
N GLY A 37 0.51 20.85 -19.78
CA GLY A 37 1.75 20.18 -19.37
C GLY A 37 3.03 20.84 -19.90
N ILE A 38 2.98 22.07 -20.39
CA ILE A 38 4.12 22.79 -20.98
C ILE A 38 4.89 23.57 -19.91
N PHE A 39 6.22 23.47 -19.93
CA PHE A 39 7.12 24.13 -18.98
C PHE A 39 8.51 24.37 -19.58
N SER A 40 9.21 25.38 -19.06
CA SER A 40 10.65 25.56 -19.24
C SER A 40 11.44 24.85 -18.13
N LEU A 41 12.72 24.57 -18.39
CA LEU A 41 13.59 23.96 -17.37
C LEU A 41 13.80 24.86 -16.16
N ASP A 42 13.78 26.18 -16.35
CA ASP A 42 13.90 27.14 -15.25
C ASP A 42 12.69 27.10 -14.33
N GLU A 43 11.48 27.24 -14.90
CA GLU A 43 10.23 27.11 -14.14
C GLU A 43 10.19 25.78 -13.37
N PHE A 44 10.64 24.68 -13.99
CA PHE A 44 10.66 23.38 -13.32
C PHE A 44 11.71 23.27 -12.22
N CYS A 45 12.88 23.88 -12.37
CA CYS A 45 13.87 23.93 -11.28
C CYS A 45 13.36 24.75 -10.10
N ASP A 46 12.71 25.89 -10.37
CA ASP A 46 12.13 26.74 -9.33
C ASP A 46 11.00 26.03 -8.58
N LEU A 47 10.17 25.27 -9.30
CA LEU A 47 9.16 24.40 -8.72
C LEU A 47 9.79 23.31 -7.82
N LEU A 48 10.81 22.61 -8.30
CA LEU A 48 11.47 21.55 -7.53
C LEU A 48 12.10 22.09 -6.24
N HIS A 49 12.67 23.29 -6.28
CA HIS A 49 13.22 23.95 -5.10
C HIS A 49 12.12 24.35 -4.11
N SER A 50 11.11 25.08 -4.59
CA SER A 50 10.06 25.68 -3.75
C SER A 50 9.09 24.66 -3.15
N GLU A 51 8.67 23.66 -3.92
CA GLU A 51 7.60 22.73 -3.54
C GLU A 51 8.09 21.34 -3.10
N TYR A 52 9.31 20.96 -3.50
CA TYR A 52 9.87 19.62 -3.31
C TYR A 52 11.22 19.60 -2.58
N GLU A 53 11.63 20.73 -2.01
CA GLU A 53 12.81 20.87 -1.14
C GLU A 53 14.12 20.38 -1.77
N TYR A 54 14.29 20.59 -3.09
CA TYR A 54 15.55 20.29 -3.77
C TYR A 54 16.60 21.34 -3.35
N ALA A 55 17.30 21.07 -2.25
CA ALA A 55 18.29 21.98 -1.66
C ALA A 55 19.44 22.35 -2.62
N SER A 56 19.79 21.45 -3.55
CA SER A 56 20.81 21.69 -4.58
C SER A 56 20.38 22.63 -5.71
N LEU A 57 19.11 23.02 -5.75
CA LEU A 57 18.55 23.96 -6.73
C LEU A 57 18.30 25.31 -6.07
N HIS A 58 19.30 26.16 -5.91
CA HIS A 58 19.07 27.52 -5.39
C HIS A 58 18.28 28.39 -6.40
N ARG A 59 17.55 29.39 -5.88
CA ARG A 59 16.89 30.45 -6.70
C ARG A 59 17.88 31.30 -7.50
N LYS A 60 19.11 31.47 -7.02
CA LYS A 60 20.15 32.24 -7.71
C LYS A 60 20.84 31.36 -8.78
N PRO A 61 21.10 31.89 -9.99
CA PRO A 61 21.86 31.17 -11.00
C PRO A 61 23.28 30.88 -10.49
N GLY A 62 23.62 29.59 -10.38
CA GLY A 62 24.89 29.09 -9.87
C GLY A 62 25.21 27.71 -10.42
N ASN A 63 26.45 27.27 -10.26
CA ASN A 63 27.07 26.16 -11.01
C ASN A 63 26.36 24.79 -10.86
N ASP A 64 25.60 24.57 -9.78
CA ASP A 64 24.82 23.33 -9.57
C ASP A 64 23.51 23.27 -10.37
N ARG A 65 22.89 24.42 -10.65
CA ARG A 65 21.64 24.49 -11.44
C ARG A 65 21.90 24.11 -12.89
N THR A 66 23.00 24.58 -13.49
CA THR A 66 23.41 24.21 -14.85
C THR A 66 23.67 22.70 -14.95
N ARG A 67 24.45 22.14 -14.01
CA ARG A 67 24.71 20.70 -13.94
C ARG A 67 23.44 19.87 -13.71
N PHE A 68 22.51 20.38 -12.90
CA PHE A 68 21.21 19.73 -12.71
C PHE A 68 20.37 19.75 -13.98
N LYS A 69 20.24 20.90 -14.65
CA LYS A 69 19.51 21.02 -15.91
C LYS A 69 20.06 20.08 -16.97
N GLN A 70 21.38 19.99 -17.14
CA GLN A 70 22.00 19.06 -18.09
C GLN A 70 21.64 17.59 -17.80
N ARG A 71 21.60 17.19 -16.52
CA ARG A 71 21.14 15.85 -16.13
C ARG A 71 19.65 15.65 -16.40
N LEU A 72 18.84 16.66 -16.10
CA LEU A 72 17.40 16.62 -16.32
C LEU A 72 17.06 16.53 -17.81
N VAL A 73 17.75 17.28 -18.68
CA VAL A 73 17.60 17.20 -20.14
C VAL A 73 17.87 15.78 -20.62
N LYS A 74 18.95 15.13 -20.16
CA LYS A 74 19.25 13.73 -20.50
C LYS A 74 18.13 12.76 -20.09
N ILE A 75 17.47 13.02 -18.95
CA ILE A 75 16.34 12.20 -18.47
C ILE A 75 15.09 12.46 -19.33
N ILE A 76 14.78 13.74 -19.61
CA ILE A 76 13.61 14.16 -20.37
C ILE A 76 13.70 13.68 -21.82
N GLN A 77 14.81 13.92 -22.50
CA GLN A 77 14.99 13.55 -23.92
C GLN A 77 14.98 12.04 -24.16
N LYS A 78 15.45 11.25 -23.19
CA LYS A 78 15.38 9.77 -23.27
C LYS A 78 14.00 9.21 -22.93
N SER A 79 13.10 10.01 -22.37
CA SER A 79 11.81 9.54 -21.87
C SER A 79 10.67 9.90 -22.81
N MET A 80 9.93 8.90 -23.27
CA MET A 80 8.69 9.08 -24.04
C MET A 80 7.59 9.85 -23.28
N LEU A 81 7.75 10.03 -21.97
CA LEU A 81 6.82 10.77 -21.13
C LEU A 81 6.81 12.26 -21.42
N PHE A 82 7.85 12.75 -22.09
CA PHE A 82 8.01 14.15 -22.46
C PHE A 82 8.16 14.32 -23.96
N ALA A 83 7.95 15.55 -24.42
CA ALA A 83 8.26 15.99 -25.77
C ALA A 83 8.96 17.36 -25.69
N GLU A 84 9.95 17.57 -26.55
CA GLU A 84 10.58 18.88 -26.75
C GLU A 84 9.80 19.64 -27.82
N LEU A 85 9.53 20.92 -27.57
CA LEU A 85 8.82 21.81 -28.46
C LEU A 85 9.81 22.64 -29.29
N LEU A 86 9.35 23.18 -30.42
CA LEU A 86 10.18 23.97 -31.34
C LEU A 86 10.77 25.22 -30.70
N ASP A 87 10.13 25.75 -29.66
CA ASP A 87 10.56 26.93 -28.90
C ASP A 87 11.52 26.58 -27.74
N GLY A 88 12.01 25.34 -27.66
CA GLY A 88 12.93 24.87 -26.62
C GLY A 88 12.26 24.56 -25.27
N ARG A 89 10.94 24.69 -25.15
CA ARG A 89 10.19 24.24 -23.97
C ARG A 89 9.91 22.75 -24.01
N TYR A 90 9.54 22.18 -22.87
CA TYR A 90 9.16 20.78 -22.74
C TYR A 90 7.69 20.62 -22.43
N LYS A 91 7.12 19.50 -22.86
CA LYS A 91 5.72 19.13 -22.61
C LYS A 91 5.65 17.75 -21.97
N ALA A 92 4.99 17.63 -20.83
CA ALA A 92 4.57 16.35 -20.28
C ALA A 92 3.42 15.77 -21.11
N ASN A 93 3.63 14.64 -21.77
CA ASN A 93 2.64 14.03 -22.67
C ASN A 93 1.36 13.64 -21.93
N SER A 94 0.21 13.63 -22.61
CA SER A 94 -1.05 13.23 -21.97
C SER A 94 -1.04 11.73 -21.62
N GLU A 95 -1.52 11.33 -20.44
CA GLU A 95 -1.58 9.91 -20.04
C GLU A 95 -2.40 9.10 -21.05
N LYS A 96 -3.57 9.62 -21.45
CA LYS A 96 -4.40 9.00 -22.49
C LYS A 96 -3.63 8.85 -23.80
N GLY A 97 -2.87 9.87 -24.22
CA GLY A 97 -2.07 9.83 -25.43
C GLY A 97 -0.91 8.84 -25.37
N LEU A 98 -0.26 8.71 -24.21
CA LEU A 98 0.80 7.72 -23.99
C LEU A 98 0.24 6.30 -24.02
N LEU A 99 -0.82 6.03 -23.26
CA LEU A 99 -1.43 4.70 -23.21
C LEU A 99 -2.03 4.32 -24.58
N SER A 100 -2.65 5.26 -25.29
CA SER A 100 -3.17 4.98 -26.64
C SER A 100 -2.07 4.65 -27.64
N ARG A 101 -0.93 5.36 -27.59
CA ARG A 101 0.18 5.13 -28.54
C ARG A 101 0.93 3.84 -28.27
N TYR A 102 1.15 3.52 -27.00
CA TYR A 102 2.10 2.46 -26.63
C TYR A 102 1.46 1.22 -26.00
N ASN A 103 0.23 1.29 -25.52
CA ASN A 103 -0.38 0.21 -24.73
C ASN A 103 -1.33 -0.71 -25.52
N LYS A 104 -1.19 -0.77 -26.86
CA LYS A 104 -1.88 -1.68 -27.81
C LYS A 104 -3.29 -2.13 -27.36
N GLY A 105 -4.20 -1.19 -27.11
CA GLY A 105 -5.61 -1.46 -26.81
C GLY A 105 -5.99 -1.61 -25.33
N HIS A 106 -5.04 -1.65 -24.39
CA HIS A 106 -5.35 -1.76 -22.95
C HIS A 106 -5.53 -0.36 -22.30
N ASN A 107 -6.61 0.33 -22.63
CA ASN A 107 -6.90 1.69 -22.14
C ASN A 107 -7.49 1.77 -20.71
N LYS A 108 -7.55 0.65 -19.98
CA LYS A 108 -7.97 0.66 -18.57
C LYS A 108 -6.89 1.34 -17.72
N SER A 109 -7.00 2.66 -17.54
CA SER A 109 -6.15 3.42 -16.63
C SER A 109 -6.46 2.98 -15.20
N MET A 110 -5.52 2.30 -14.56
CA MET A 110 -5.55 2.07 -13.12
C MET A 110 -4.59 3.07 -12.50
N TRP A 111 -5.15 4.04 -11.78
CA TRP A 111 -4.37 5.05 -11.08
C TRP A 111 -4.61 4.98 -9.58
N TYR A 112 -3.62 5.43 -8.82
CA TYR A 112 -3.63 5.54 -7.37
C TYR A 112 -3.30 6.98 -6.98
N VAL A 113 -4.03 7.52 -6.00
CA VAL A 113 -3.71 8.84 -5.45
C VAL A 113 -2.48 8.75 -4.57
N LEU A 114 -1.55 9.68 -4.80
CA LEU A 114 -0.42 9.87 -3.91
C LEU A 114 -0.92 10.50 -2.60
N PRO A 115 -0.72 9.86 -1.43
CA PRO A 115 -1.23 10.38 -0.16
C PRO A 115 -0.50 11.63 0.31
N ASP A 116 0.78 11.78 -0.03
CA ASP A 116 1.60 12.93 0.34
C ASP A 116 2.57 13.26 -0.82
N LYS A 117 2.71 14.57 -1.13
CA LYS A 117 3.68 15.07 -2.11
C LYS A 117 5.13 14.78 -1.71
N LYS A 118 5.42 14.57 -0.43
CA LYS A 118 6.76 14.16 0.07
C LYS A 118 7.27 12.88 -0.60
N ILE A 119 6.39 11.98 -1.02
CA ILE A 119 6.81 10.76 -1.73
C ILE A 119 7.53 11.09 -3.04
N LEU A 120 7.25 12.23 -3.69
CA LEU A 120 7.90 12.66 -4.92
C LEU A 120 9.26 13.35 -4.70
N THR A 121 9.59 13.77 -3.47
CA THR A 121 10.90 14.37 -3.18
C THR A 121 11.99 13.31 -3.21
N SER A 122 11.69 12.12 -2.68
CA SER A 122 12.60 10.98 -2.60
C SER A 122 12.42 9.97 -3.74
N LYS A 123 13.48 9.74 -4.50
CA LYS A 123 13.53 8.66 -5.52
C LYS A 123 13.19 7.29 -4.92
N LYS A 124 13.63 7.02 -3.70
CA LYS A 124 13.42 5.75 -3.02
C LYS A 124 11.96 5.54 -2.64
N GLU A 125 11.34 6.56 -2.04
CA GLU A 125 9.94 6.48 -1.60
C GLU A 125 8.98 6.45 -2.79
N PHE A 126 9.27 7.23 -3.84
CA PHE A 126 8.53 7.16 -5.09
C PHE A 126 8.59 5.76 -5.71
N PHE A 127 9.79 5.15 -5.74
CA PHE A 127 9.95 3.78 -6.23
C PHE A 127 9.15 2.78 -5.37
N ASP A 128 9.21 2.91 -4.04
CA ASP A 128 8.45 2.04 -3.12
C ASP A 128 6.95 2.13 -3.43
N PHE A 129 6.43 3.35 -3.61
CA PHE A 129 5.04 3.58 -3.98
C PHE A 129 4.66 2.95 -5.33
N CYS A 130 5.55 3.05 -6.33
CA CYS A 130 5.35 2.43 -7.64
C CYS A 130 5.29 0.90 -7.56
N VAL A 131 6.13 0.27 -6.73
CA VAL A 131 6.08 -1.18 -6.48
C VAL A 131 4.73 -1.59 -5.89
N GLY A 132 4.23 -0.82 -4.90
CA GLY A 132 2.91 -1.06 -4.32
C GLY A 132 1.79 -0.95 -5.35
N SER A 133 1.86 0.06 -6.22
CA SER A 133 0.90 0.29 -7.31
C SER A 133 0.89 -0.85 -8.35
N LEU A 134 2.06 -1.41 -8.68
CA LEU A 134 2.18 -2.55 -9.59
C LEU A 134 1.53 -3.81 -9.01
N LEU A 135 1.80 -4.07 -7.73
CA LEU A 135 1.35 -5.24 -6.99
C LEU A 135 -0.15 -5.22 -6.69
N ALA A 136 -0.70 -4.07 -6.29
CA ALA A 136 -2.13 -3.93 -5.97
C ALA A 136 -3.04 -4.09 -7.19
N GLY A 137 -2.53 -3.77 -8.38
CA GLY A 137 -3.29 -3.90 -9.62
C GLY A 137 -3.21 -5.26 -10.30
N GLY A 138 -2.29 -6.12 -9.87
CA GLY A 138 -2.02 -7.41 -10.49
C GLY A 138 -2.83 -8.53 -9.87
N ARG A 139 -3.17 -9.54 -10.67
CA ARG A 139 -3.41 -10.88 -10.12
C ARG A 139 -2.07 -11.39 -9.58
N PHE A 140 -2.09 -12.02 -8.41
CA PHE A 140 -1.02 -12.84 -7.81
C PHE A 140 0.37 -12.72 -8.47
N GLN A 141 1.23 -11.82 -7.98
CA GLN A 141 2.60 -11.68 -8.50
C GLN A 141 3.63 -12.03 -7.43
N ALA A 142 4.52 -12.96 -7.75
CA ALA A 142 5.68 -13.27 -6.93
C ALA A 142 6.66 -12.09 -6.91
N ASN A 143 7.34 -11.89 -5.78
CA ASN A 143 8.34 -10.83 -5.66
C ASN A 143 9.46 -10.95 -6.71
N LYS A 144 9.79 -12.17 -7.14
CA LYS A 144 10.78 -12.44 -8.20
C LYS A 144 10.38 -11.78 -9.53
N ASN A 145 9.13 -11.96 -9.96
CA ASN A 145 8.65 -11.42 -11.23
C ASN A 145 8.64 -9.88 -11.22
N ILE A 146 8.25 -9.28 -10.09
CA ILE A 146 8.32 -7.82 -9.93
C ILE A 146 9.77 -7.33 -9.91
N ALA A 147 10.67 -8.06 -9.24
CA ALA A 147 12.08 -7.71 -9.16
C ALA A 147 12.72 -7.70 -10.55
N GLU A 148 12.43 -8.72 -11.36
CA GLU A 148 12.84 -8.82 -12.77
C GLU A 148 12.26 -7.67 -13.61
N GLN A 149 10.94 -7.44 -13.54
CA GLN A 149 10.30 -6.32 -14.23
C GLN A 149 10.88 -4.95 -13.81
N CYS A 150 11.24 -4.83 -12.53
CA CYS A 150 11.82 -3.62 -11.95
C CYS A 150 13.35 -3.57 -12.05
N GLY A 151 14.02 -4.57 -12.63
CA GLY A 151 15.48 -4.62 -12.78
C GLY A 151 16.22 -4.39 -11.45
N VAL A 152 15.68 -4.91 -10.35
CA VAL A 152 16.23 -4.77 -9.00
C VAL A 152 16.27 -6.12 -8.29
N SER A 153 16.96 -6.20 -7.16
CA SER A 153 16.96 -7.42 -6.35
C SER A 153 15.60 -7.70 -5.71
N VAL A 154 15.32 -8.98 -5.46
CA VAL A 154 14.12 -9.42 -4.70
C VAL A 154 14.06 -8.75 -3.33
N ARG A 155 15.22 -8.57 -2.69
CA ARG A 155 15.32 -7.89 -1.39
C ARG A 155 14.87 -6.42 -1.47
N ARG A 156 15.16 -5.72 -2.57
CA ARG A 156 14.68 -4.34 -2.79
C ARG A 156 13.15 -4.28 -2.88
N ILE A 157 12.52 -5.26 -3.53
CA ILE A 157 11.06 -5.38 -3.61
C ILE A 157 10.47 -5.71 -2.24
N GLN A 158 11.08 -6.63 -1.48
CA GLN A 158 10.65 -6.94 -0.12
C GLN A 158 10.68 -5.71 0.79
N PHE A 159 11.75 -4.89 0.72
CA PHE A 159 11.80 -3.63 1.46
C PHE A 159 10.70 -2.65 1.04
N ALA A 160 10.44 -2.50 -0.26
CA ALA A 160 9.35 -1.65 -0.76
C ALA A 160 7.99 -2.10 -0.23
N THR A 161 7.70 -3.41 -0.30
CA THR A 161 6.44 -3.98 0.20
C THR A 161 6.30 -3.82 1.71
N SER A 162 7.38 -4.01 2.48
CA SER A 162 7.38 -3.80 3.93
C SER A 162 7.10 -2.34 4.28
N ARG A 163 7.77 -1.38 3.61
CA ARG A 163 7.56 0.06 3.85
C ARG A 163 6.14 0.49 3.51
N ASN A 164 5.60 0.06 2.37
CA ASN A 164 4.20 0.33 2.01
C ASN A 164 3.21 -0.24 3.02
N SER A 165 3.46 -1.44 3.54
CA SER A 165 2.62 -2.06 4.55
C SER A 165 2.69 -1.30 5.89
N LYS A 166 3.90 -0.89 6.32
CA LYS A 166 4.09 -0.05 7.52
C LYS A 166 3.37 1.29 7.40
N ASN A 167 3.45 1.91 6.22
CA ASN A 167 2.79 3.18 5.91
C ASN A 167 1.29 3.03 5.60
N LYS A 168 0.75 1.80 5.68
CA LYS A 168 -0.67 1.47 5.40
C LYS A 168 -1.16 1.90 4.01
N THR A 169 -0.27 2.13 3.04
CA THR A 169 -0.62 2.54 1.67
C THR A 169 -1.05 1.35 0.82
N PHE A 170 -0.22 0.30 0.81
CA PHE A 170 -0.48 -0.97 0.16
C PHE A 170 -0.19 -2.10 1.14
N ILE A 171 -1.23 -2.85 1.50
CA ILE A 171 -1.17 -3.91 2.51
C ILE A 171 -1.08 -5.26 1.82
N LYS A 172 -0.02 -6.00 2.15
CA LYS A 172 0.12 -7.39 1.76
C LYS A 172 -0.85 -8.25 2.58
N ARG A 173 -1.68 -9.02 1.90
CA ARG A 173 -2.57 -10.02 2.48
C ARG A 173 -2.02 -11.40 2.16
N TYR A 174 -1.66 -12.11 3.22
CA TYR A 174 -1.29 -13.51 3.14
C TYR A 174 -2.56 -14.33 2.93
N ASN A 175 -2.61 -15.04 1.81
CA ASN A 175 -3.73 -15.89 1.48
C ASN A 175 -3.36 -17.33 1.83
N PHE A 176 -4.36 -18.06 2.31
CA PHE A 176 -4.23 -19.48 2.60
C PHE A 176 -5.38 -20.22 1.89
N LEU A 177 -5.07 -21.38 1.32
CA LEU A 177 -6.07 -22.34 0.87
C LEU A 177 -6.25 -23.38 1.97
N GLU A 178 -7.49 -23.72 2.28
CA GLU A 178 -7.81 -24.81 3.19
C GLU A 178 -8.01 -26.07 2.33
N ASP A 179 -7.10 -27.04 2.45
CA ASP A 179 -6.98 -28.18 1.51
C ASP A 179 -7.57 -29.47 2.10
N PHE A 180 -7.27 -29.74 3.38
CA PHE A 180 -7.73 -30.92 4.10
C PHE A 180 -8.27 -30.56 5.48
N SER A 181 -9.36 -31.21 5.89
CA SER A 181 -9.98 -31.04 7.22
C SER A 181 -10.17 -32.39 7.92
N GLY A 182 -9.86 -32.46 9.22
CA GLY A 182 -10.02 -33.69 9.99
C GLY A 182 -9.72 -33.50 11.47
N THR A 183 -9.38 -34.60 12.16
CA THR A 183 -8.87 -34.50 13.53
C THR A 183 -7.47 -33.89 13.54
N SER A 184 -6.97 -33.45 14.71
CA SER A 184 -5.62 -32.89 14.83
C SER A 184 -4.55 -33.85 14.31
N LYS A 185 -4.71 -35.16 14.59
CA LYS A 185 -3.74 -36.19 14.17
C LYS A 185 -3.76 -36.41 12.66
N ASP A 186 -4.94 -36.45 12.04
CA ASP A 186 -5.06 -36.65 10.59
C ASP A 186 -4.43 -35.48 9.82
N VAL A 187 -4.68 -34.26 10.31
CA VAL A 187 -4.14 -33.02 9.76
C VAL A 187 -2.61 -32.99 9.88
N GLU A 188 -2.04 -33.38 11.01
CA GLU A 188 -0.57 -33.47 11.16
C GLU A 188 0.04 -34.55 10.27
N LYS A 189 -0.61 -35.71 10.16
CA LYS A 189 -0.18 -36.77 9.25
C LYS A 189 -0.19 -36.30 7.80
N PHE A 190 -1.25 -35.61 7.37
CA PHE A 190 -1.34 -35.03 6.03
C PHE A 190 -0.26 -33.97 5.79
N ARG A 191 0.04 -33.11 6.78
CA ARG A 191 1.17 -32.15 6.68
C ARG A 191 2.52 -32.85 6.54
N ALA A 192 2.74 -33.95 7.26
CA ALA A 192 3.95 -34.75 7.13
C ALA A 192 4.08 -35.37 5.73
N ILE A 193 2.98 -35.88 5.16
CA ILE A 193 2.95 -36.40 3.78
C ILE A 193 3.29 -35.31 2.78
N LEU A 194 2.65 -34.13 2.88
CA LEU A 194 2.94 -32.98 2.02
C LEU A 194 4.42 -32.59 2.03
N PHE A 195 5.03 -32.59 3.22
CA PHE A 195 6.44 -32.25 3.35
C PHE A 195 7.36 -33.35 2.83
N ASN A 196 7.15 -34.60 3.25
CA ASN A 196 8.04 -35.72 2.95
C ASN A 196 7.94 -36.20 1.50
N ALA A 197 6.72 -36.26 0.93
CA ALA A 197 6.50 -36.77 -0.42
C ALA A 197 6.59 -35.66 -1.49
N HIS A 198 6.11 -34.46 -1.17
CA HIS A 198 5.99 -33.37 -2.16
C HIS A 198 6.92 -32.18 -1.89
N GLY A 199 7.66 -32.17 -0.77
CA GLY A 199 8.51 -31.04 -0.38
C GLY A 199 7.72 -29.77 -0.02
N ILE A 200 6.41 -29.87 0.21
CA ILE A 200 5.53 -28.72 0.44
C ILE A 200 5.51 -28.39 1.93
N SER A 201 6.14 -27.27 2.30
CA SER A 201 6.04 -26.72 3.65
C SER A 201 4.70 -25.97 3.83
N SER A 202 3.87 -26.45 4.74
CA SER A 202 2.56 -25.86 5.08
C SER A 202 2.59 -25.07 6.40
N PRO A 203 1.88 -23.93 6.50
CA PRO A 203 1.62 -23.24 7.76
C PRO A 203 1.02 -24.15 8.84
N LEU A 204 1.05 -23.67 10.09
CA LEU A 204 0.44 -24.38 11.21
C LEU A 204 -1.08 -24.60 10.97
N PRO A 205 -1.61 -25.77 11.39
CA PRO A 205 -3.04 -26.05 11.34
C PRO A 205 -3.88 -24.95 12.01
N ARG A 206 -5.12 -24.83 11.55
CA ARG A 206 -6.10 -23.92 12.17
C ARG A 206 -7.27 -24.73 12.72
N LYS A 207 -7.70 -24.40 13.94
CA LYS A 207 -8.94 -24.94 14.50
C LYS A 207 -10.16 -24.26 13.88
N THR A 208 -11.14 -25.05 13.45
CA THR A 208 -12.44 -24.61 12.96
C THR A 208 -13.56 -25.20 13.83
N LYS A 209 -14.82 -24.81 13.59
CA LYS A 209 -15.98 -25.36 14.31
C LYS A 209 -16.14 -26.88 14.12
N LYS A 210 -15.66 -27.43 13.00
CA LYS A 210 -15.83 -28.84 12.61
C LYS A 210 -14.55 -29.69 12.80
N GLY A 211 -13.46 -29.13 13.33
CA GLY A 211 -12.20 -29.86 13.52
C GLY A 211 -10.96 -29.00 13.28
N TRP A 212 -9.94 -29.59 12.68
CA TRP A 212 -8.71 -28.92 12.27
C TRP A 212 -8.59 -28.90 10.76
N VAL A 213 -7.94 -27.87 10.22
CA VAL A 213 -7.69 -27.75 8.78
C VAL A 213 -6.21 -27.52 8.49
N VAL A 214 -5.72 -28.16 7.44
CA VAL A 214 -4.43 -27.87 6.81
C VAL A 214 -4.59 -26.63 5.94
N ARG A 215 -3.65 -25.70 6.10
CA ARG A 215 -3.55 -24.51 5.26
C ARG A 215 -2.36 -24.66 4.32
N LEU A 216 -2.55 -24.34 3.05
CA LEU A 216 -1.49 -24.18 2.08
C LEU A 216 -1.28 -22.70 1.78
N ASN A 217 -0.03 -22.32 1.54
CA ASN A 217 0.29 -20.95 1.13
C ASN A 217 -0.29 -20.70 -0.26
N ALA A 218 -1.25 -19.77 -0.36
CA ALA A 218 -1.67 -19.25 -1.64
C ALA A 218 -0.83 -18.02 -2.02
N PRO A 219 -0.77 -17.66 -3.31
CA PRO A 219 -0.11 -16.44 -3.71
C PRO A 219 -0.73 -15.22 -3.00
N ASN A 220 0.13 -14.31 -2.54
CA ASN A 220 -0.30 -13.15 -1.76
C ASN A 220 -1.12 -12.19 -2.63
N THR A 221 -2.11 -11.55 -2.01
CA THR A 221 -2.82 -10.41 -2.61
C THR A 221 -2.32 -9.11 -2.00
N TYR A 222 -2.44 -8.02 -2.75
CA TYR A 222 -2.09 -6.69 -2.27
C TYR A 222 -3.31 -5.80 -2.36
N ARG A 223 -3.74 -5.25 -1.22
CA ARG A 223 -4.83 -4.28 -1.16
C ARG A 223 -4.24 -2.88 -1.16
N ALA A 224 -4.75 -2.01 -2.01
CA ALA A 224 -4.53 -0.57 -1.88
C ALA A 224 -5.53 0.02 -0.88
N ASN A 225 -5.06 0.82 0.07
CA ASN A 225 -5.90 1.64 0.95
C ASN A 225 -5.98 3.10 0.49
N LEU A 226 -5.62 3.34 -0.77
CA LEU A 226 -5.59 4.66 -1.40
C LEU A 226 -6.71 4.74 -2.43
N LEU A 227 -7.16 5.96 -2.72
CA LEU A 227 -8.14 6.17 -3.78
C LEU A 227 -7.58 5.63 -5.10
N CYS A 228 -8.32 4.71 -5.72
CA CYS A 228 -8.00 4.14 -7.02
C CYS A 228 -9.13 4.35 -8.00
N GLY A 229 -8.79 4.65 -9.27
CA GLY A 229 -9.77 4.73 -10.35
C GLY A 229 -9.68 3.50 -11.23
N VAL A 230 -10.44 2.47 -10.92
CA VAL A 230 -10.69 1.32 -11.80
C VAL A 230 -12.14 1.41 -12.25
N LYS A 231 -12.43 1.46 -13.56
CA LYS A 231 -13.81 1.41 -14.06
C LYS A 231 -14.46 0.11 -13.56
N GLY A 232 -15.46 0.21 -12.68
CA GLY A 232 -16.31 -0.90 -12.25
C GLY A 232 -16.25 -1.26 -10.77
N ASP A 233 -15.20 -0.87 -10.04
CA ASP A 233 -15.16 -1.00 -8.58
C ASP A 233 -15.29 0.38 -7.97
N ARG A 234 -16.37 0.61 -7.21
CA ARG A 234 -16.51 1.80 -6.37
C ARG A 234 -15.21 1.95 -5.58
N ALA A 235 -14.58 3.12 -5.68
CA ALA A 235 -13.60 3.53 -4.68
C ALA A 235 -14.22 3.24 -3.31
N GLN A 236 -13.70 2.28 -2.57
CA GLN A 236 -14.11 2.09 -1.19
C GLN A 236 -13.23 3.03 -0.37
N PRO A 237 -13.69 4.23 0.02
CA PRO A 237 -13.14 4.85 1.20
C PRO A 237 -13.52 3.92 2.35
N LEU A 238 -12.56 3.18 2.86
CA LEU A 238 -12.64 2.80 4.26
C LEU A 238 -11.66 3.70 4.97
N VAL A 239 -12.15 4.91 5.28
CA VAL A 239 -12.00 5.35 6.65
C VAL A 239 -12.63 4.21 7.46
N VAL A 240 -11.84 3.19 7.79
CA VAL A 240 -12.15 2.42 8.98
C VAL A 240 -11.92 3.48 10.05
N ASN A 241 -12.99 4.20 10.38
CA ASN A 241 -13.17 4.68 11.72
C ASN A 241 -13.04 3.40 12.52
N VAL A 242 -11.81 3.09 12.94
CA VAL A 242 -11.63 2.40 14.19
C VAL A 242 -12.21 3.45 15.12
N SER A 243 -13.53 3.38 15.36
CA SER A 243 -14.04 3.91 16.61
C SER A 243 -13.06 3.32 17.60
N LYS A 244 -12.33 4.18 18.31
CA LYS A 244 -11.74 3.74 19.57
C LYS A 244 -12.90 3.00 20.22
N LYS A 245 -12.79 1.68 20.38
CA LYS A 245 -13.84 0.92 21.06
C LYS A 245 -14.06 1.71 22.33
N GLU A 246 -15.23 2.29 22.50
CA GLU A 246 -15.57 2.95 23.74
C GLU A 246 -15.29 1.91 24.81
N GLU A 247 -14.37 2.25 25.70
CA GLU A 247 -13.94 1.31 26.71
C GLU A 247 -15.16 1.06 27.60
N SER A 248 -15.64 -0.18 27.59
CA SER A 248 -16.85 -0.56 28.31
C SER A 248 -16.60 -0.42 29.81
N TRP A 249 -17.54 0.19 30.52
CA TRP A 249 -17.58 0.23 31.99
C TRP A 249 -17.73 -1.16 32.61
N PHE A 250 -18.07 -2.16 31.79
CA PHE A 250 -18.19 -3.55 32.21
C PHE A 250 -17.31 -4.46 31.37
N ILE A 251 -16.56 -5.33 32.03
CA ILE A 251 -15.76 -6.39 31.41
C ILE A 251 -16.26 -7.76 31.90
N PRO A 252 -16.17 -8.83 31.10
CA PRO A 252 -16.56 -10.16 31.56
C PRO A 252 -15.65 -10.59 32.72
N ALA A 253 -16.24 -11.16 33.76
CA ALA A 253 -15.51 -11.72 34.89
C ALA A 253 -14.68 -12.92 34.40
N PHE A 254 -13.35 -12.81 34.46
CA PHE A 254 -12.47 -13.96 34.25
C PHE A 254 -12.21 -14.60 35.61
N GLU A 255 -12.78 -15.78 35.85
CA GLU A 255 -12.53 -16.55 37.07
C GLU A 255 -11.09 -17.09 37.04
N THR A 256 -10.17 -16.41 37.73
CA THR A 256 -8.84 -16.95 38.03
C THR A 256 -8.85 -17.61 39.40
N GLY A 257 -9.02 -18.93 39.43
CA GLY A 257 -8.86 -19.74 40.65
C GLY A 257 -9.95 -20.80 40.79
N LYS A 258 -9.56 -22.08 40.78
CA LYS A 258 -10.45 -23.25 40.76
C LYS A 258 -11.43 -23.32 41.94
N SER A 259 -12.69 -23.63 41.64
CA SER A 259 -13.37 -24.78 42.26
C SER A 259 -14.39 -25.38 41.27
N LYS A 260 -14.11 -26.59 40.77
CA LYS A 260 -15.18 -27.49 40.31
C LYS A 260 -16.04 -27.77 41.52
N LEU A 261 -17.23 -27.20 41.60
CA LEU A 261 -18.40 -27.77 42.28
C LEU A 261 -19.59 -26.83 42.02
N VAL A 262 -20.71 -27.45 41.66
CA VAL A 262 -22.01 -26.86 41.30
C VAL A 262 -22.09 -26.27 39.89
N SER A 263 -22.46 -27.17 38.97
CA SER A 263 -23.26 -26.82 37.80
C SER A 263 -24.52 -26.11 38.24
N ASP A 264 -24.78 -24.92 37.70
CA ASP A 264 -26.14 -24.45 37.52
C ASP A 264 -26.26 -23.80 36.15
N TYR A 265 -27.30 -24.24 35.44
CA TYR A 265 -27.67 -23.82 34.10
C TYR A 265 -28.07 -22.34 34.11
N SER A 266 -27.16 -21.46 33.69
CA SER A 266 -27.51 -20.20 33.03
C SER A 266 -26.34 -19.73 32.16
N ASP A 267 -26.59 -19.46 30.89
CA ASP A 267 -25.65 -18.82 29.95
C ASP A 267 -25.42 -17.33 30.28
N GLU A 268 -25.51 -16.95 31.56
CA GLU A 268 -25.31 -15.58 32.01
C GLU A 268 -23.82 -15.33 32.24
N LYS A 269 -23.19 -14.72 31.24
CA LYS A 269 -21.86 -14.12 31.41
C LYS A 269 -21.94 -13.11 32.55
N ARG A 270 -21.30 -13.39 33.67
CA ARG A 270 -21.13 -12.42 34.77
C ARG A 270 -20.23 -11.29 34.28
N TRP A 271 -20.73 -10.06 34.33
CA TRP A 271 -19.99 -8.85 34.00
C TRP A 271 -19.56 -8.17 35.30
N ILE A 272 -18.31 -7.72 35.36
CA ILE A 272 -17.75 -6.95 36.47
C ILE A 272 -17.44 -5.53 36.01
N PHE A 273 -17.49 -4.59 36.96
CA PHE A 273 -17.16 -3.20 36.69
C PHE A 273 -15.68 -3.07 36.32
N ASN A 274 -15.41 -2.32 35.28
CA ASN A 274 -14.06 -2.06 34.79
C ASN A 274 -13.51 -0.83 35.52
N ASP A 275 -13.01 -1.04 36.74
CA ASP A 275 -12.49 0.03 37.60
C ASP A 275 -11.35 0.84 36.97
N ASN A 276 -10.70 0.32 35.92
CA ASN A 276 -9.66 1.02 35.17
C ASN A 276 -10.21 2.11 34.24
N VAL A 277 -11.49 2.02 33.85
CA VAL A 277 -12.16 2.96 32.94
C VAL A 277 -13.06 3.91 33.74
N TYR A 278 -13.79 3.36 34.70
CA TYR A 278 -14.65 4.12 35.58
C TYR A 278 -14.76 3.34 36.90
N SER A 279 -14.37 3.95 38.03
CA SER A 279 -14.31 3.21 39.29
C SER A 279 -15.69 3.06 39.92
N THR A 280 -15.90 1.91 40.58
CA THR A 280 -17.15 1.55 41.24
C THR A 280 -17.58 2.60 42.25
N ASN A 281 -16.63 3.14 43.05
CA ASN A 281 -16.91 4.21 44.01
C ASN A 281 -17.43 5.50 43.34
N ARG A 282 -16.88 5.84 42.17
CA ARG A 282 -17.28 7.02 41.42
C ARG A 282 -18.66 6.84 40.80
N TYR A 283 -18.95 5.65 40.27
CA TYR A 283 -20.29 5.30 39.78
C TYR A 283 -21.35 5.40 40.90
N ILE A 284 -21.04 4.88 42.10
CA ILE A 284 -21.94 4.93 43.26
C ILE A 284 -22.17 6.37 43.71
N GLN A 285 -21.13 7.21 43.79
CA GLN A 285 -21.28 8.62 44.14
C GLN A 285 -22.15 9.37 43.12
N ASP A 286 -21.87 9.21 41.83
CA ASP A 286 -22.53 9.93 40.74
C ASP A 286 -24.02 9.51 40.57
N ASN A 287 -24.37 8.29 41.01
CA ASN A 287 -25.74 7.74 40.91
C ASN A 287 -26.43 7.52 42.26
N SER A 288 -25.83 7.98 43.36
CA SER A 288 -26.34 7.82 44.73
C SER A 288 -27.78 8.30 44.92
N LYS A 289 -28.18 9.35 44.18
CA LYS A 289 -29.55 9.88 44.14
C LYS A 289 -30.63 8.91 43.61
N PHE A 290 -30.23 7.80 42.98
CA PHE A 290 -31.12 6.77 42.45
C PHE A 290 -31.08 5.47 43.26
N MET A 291 -30.26 5.41 44.32
CA MET A 291 -30.10 4.23 45.18
C MET A 291 -30.72 4.41 46.58
N SER A 292 -31.51 5.48 46.77
CA SER A 292 -32.34 5.74 47.95
C SER A 292 -33.76 5.27 47.75
#